data_AF-A0A3D3X6X4-F1
#
_entry.id   AF-A0A3D3X6X4-F1
#
_cell.length_a   1.000
_cell.length_b   1.000
_cell.length_c   1.000
_cell.angle_alpha   90.00
_cell.angle_beta   90.00
_cell.angle_gamma   90.00
#
_symmetry.space_group_name_H-M   'P 1'
#
loop_
_entity.id
_entity.type
_entity.pdbx_description
1 polymer ?
#
loop_
_entity_poly.entity_id
_entity_poly.type
_entity_poly.pdbx_seq_one_letter_code
_entity_poly.pdbx_strand_id
1 'polypeptide(L)'
;PWLAFWMIPYPNERMLWVNFKSPLLWDVFAVTTYMSVSIMFFMLGLITDMAILRDEAVRKGQKLKALIYTPMALAWRGTNHQWLHYMRGYLIFAAIATPLVFSVHSIVSWDFAMSSVPGWHTTIFAPYFVAGAIFSGLSMVMTVLIPIRTVFGLEDYITK
;
A
#
# COMPACT_ATOMS: atom_id res chain seq x y z
N PRO A 1 -5.29 11.92 -22.34
CA PRO A 1 -4.45 11.23 -21.34
C PRO A 1 -3.10 11.93 -21.09
N TRP A 2 -2.40 12.38 -22.15
CA TRP A 2 -1.09 13.05 -22.04
C TRP A 2 -1.09 14.38 -21.26
N LEU A 3 -2.24 15.02 -21.05
CA LEU A 3 -2.38 16.23 -20.21
C LEU A 3 -2.65 15.93 -18.72
N ALA A 4 -2.59 14.67 -18.28
CA ALA A 4 -2.90 14.29 -16.89
C ALA A 4 -2.04 15.01 -15.84
N PHE A 5 -0.83 15.45 -16.21
CA PHE A 5 0.05 16.22 -15.33
C PHE A 5 -0.56 17.55 -14.85
N TRP A 6 -1.59 18.09 -15.52
CA TRP A 6 -2.33 19.29 -15.09
C TRP A 6 -3.13 19.07 -13.81
N MET A 7 -3.34 17.82 -13.37
CA MET A 7 -3.97 17.52 -12.09
C MET A 7 -3.00 17.65 -10.91
N ILE A 8 -1.71 17.79 -11.15
CA ILE A 8 -0.70 18.00 -10.11
C ILE A 8 -0.58 19.51 -9.85
N PRO A 9 -0.59 19.98 -8.59
CA PRO A 9 -0.38 21.38 -8.28
C PRO A 9 1.12 21.72 -8.39
N TYR A 10 1.54 22.26 -9.53
CA TYR A 10 2.90 22.75 -9.72
C TYR A 10 2.91 24.16 -10.33
N PRO A 11 3.88 25.02 -9.98
CA PRO A 11 4.03 26.32 -10.59
C PRO A 11 4.25 26.19 -12.11
N ASN A 12 3.51 26.94 -12.90
CA ASN A 12 3.65 26.99 -14.35
C ASN A 12 3.72 28.44 -14.83
N GLU A 13 4.18 28.64 -16.06
CA GLU A 13 4.33 29.95 -16.70
C GLU A 13 3.03 30.75 -16.76
N ARG A 14 1.88 30.07 -16.70
CA ARG A 14 0.54 30.68 -16.78
C ARG A 14 -0.04 31.01 -15.41
N MET A 15 0.66 30.70 -14.32
CA MET A 15 0.20 30.85 -12.93
C MET A 15 -1.18 30.21 -12.68
N LEU A 16 -1.50 29.14 -13.42
CA LEU A 16 -2.76 28.42 -13.28
C LEU A 16 -2.65 27.35 -12.20
N TRP A 17 -3.75 27.13 -11.46
CA TRP A 17 -3.82 26.14 -10.39
C TRP A 17 -5.03 25.22 -10.56
N VAL A 18 -4.97 24.07 -9.89
CA VAL A 18 -6.07 23.10 -9.83
C VAL A 18 -7.19 23.55 -8.88
N ASN A 19 -8.40 23.05 -9.12
CA ASN A 19 -9.53 23.29 -8.23
C ASN A 19 -9.58 22.23 -7.11
N PHE A 20 -9.20 22.64 -5.90
CA PHE A 20 -9.20 21.79 -4.70
C PHE A 20 -10.57 21.43 -4.13
N LYS A 21 -11.68 21.84 -4.77
CA LYS A 21 -13.04 21.44 -4.37
C LYS A 21 -13.54 20.19 -5.08
N SER A 22 -12.80 19.71 -6.08
CA SER A 22 -13.21 18.57 -6.90
C SER A 22 -12.82 17.24 -6.24
N PRO A 23 -13.77 16.31 -6.01
CA PRO A 23 -13.48 14.95 -5.52
C PRO A 23 -12.49 14.18 -6.41
N LEU A 24 -12.60 14.37 -7.73
CA LEU A 24 -11.67 13.77 -8.70
C LEU A 24 -10.22 14.20 -8.48
N LEU A 25 -9.99 15.43 -8.01
CA LEU A 25 -8.65 15.88 -7.67
C LEU A 25 -8.17 15.24 -6.37
N TRP A 26 -9.05 15.10 -5.38
CA TRP A 26 -8.74 14.40 -4.14
C TRP A 26 -8.36 12.95 -4.40
N ASP A 27 -9.02 12.28 -5.36
CA ASP A 27 -8.68 10.92 -5.77
C ASP A 27 -7.24 10.81 -6.28
N VAL A 28 -6.76 11.78 -7.09
CA VAL A 28 -5.35 11.82 -7.55
C VAL A 28 -4.39 11.83 -6.36
N PHE A 29 -4.65 12.65 -5.33
CA PHE A 29 -3.81 12.67 -4.13
C PHE A 29 -3.97 11.40 -3.28
N ALA A 30 -5.19 10.90 -3.14
CA ALA A 30 -5.50 9.73 -2.35
C ALA A 30 -4.78 8.50 -2.92
N VAL A 31 -4.95 8.22 -4.21
CA VAL A 31 -4.36 7.07 -4.89
C VAL A 31 -2.82 7.17 -4.93
N THR A 32 -2.27 8.34 -5.27
CA THR A 32 -0.80 8.51 -5.31
C THR A 32 -0.18 8.34 -3.92
N THR A 33 -0.74 8.99 -2.89
CA THR A 33 -0.27 8.84 -1.50
C THR A 33 -0.44 7.40 -1.02
N TYR A 34 -1.58 6.78 -1.30
CA TYR A 34 -1.86 5.39 -0.94
C TYR A 34 -0.86 4.43 -1.55
N MET A 35 -0.59 4.57 -2.85
CA MET A 35 0.40 3.76 -3.56
C MET A 35 1.80 3.96 -2.97
N SER A 36 2.25 5.21 -2.79
CA SER A 36 3.56 5.51 -2.23
C SER A 36 3.73 4.95 -0.82
N VAL A 37 2.78 5.19 0.08
CA VAL A 37 2.83 4.69 1.46
C VAL A 37 2.77 3.16 1.49
N SER A 38 1.94 2.53 0.66
CA SER A 38 1.84 1.07 0.57
C SER A 38 3.15 0.44 0.12
N ILE A 39 3.77 0.98 -0.94
CA ILE A 39 5.08 0.52 -1.42
C ILE A 39 6.14 0.69 -0.33
N MET A 40 6.21 1.87 0.31
CA MET A 40 7.17 2.12 1.38
C MET A 40 6.98 1.18 2.57
N PHE A 41 5.74 0.98 3.01
CA PHE A 41 5.43 0.12 4.15
C PHE A 41 5.73 -1.35 3.85
N PHE A 42 5.40 -1.81 2.64
CA PHE A 42 5.73 -3.15 2.17
C PHE A 42 7.25 -3.36 2.07
N MET A 43 7.97 -2.41 1.46
CA MET A 43 9.42 -2.46 1.35
C MET A 43 10.10 -2.45 2.72
N LEU A 44 9.62 -1.65 3.68
CA LEU A 44 10.10 -1.66 5.06
C LEU A 44 9.97 -3.07 5.66
N GLY A 45 8.80 -3.70 5.52
CA GLY A 45 8.57 -5.07 5.98
C GLY A 45 9.55 -6.08 5.39
N LEU A 46 9.82 -5.98 4.09
CA LEU A 46 10.69 -6.91 3.36
C LEU A 46 12.18 -6.82 3.72
N ILE A 47 12.65 -5.73 4.34
CA ILE A 47 14.10 -5.56 4.64
C ILE A 47 14.65 -6.75 5.45
N THR A 48 13.89 -7.21 6.46
CA THR A 48 14.30 -8.33 7.32
C THR A 48 14.33 -9.65 6.54
N ASP A 49 13.34 -9.86 5.68
CA ASP A 49 13.20 -11.09 4.89
C ASP A 49 14.29 -11.17 3.82
N MET A 50 14.59 -10.05 3.15
CA MET A 50 15.68 -9.95 2.18
C MET A 50 17.04 -10.21 2.83
N ALA A 51 17.23 -9.81 4.09
CA ALA A 51 18.44 -10.13 4.85
C ALA A 51 18.57 -11.64 5.12
N ILE A 52 17.47 -12.31 5.49
CA ILE A 52 17.45 -13.76 5.69
C ILE A 52 17.77 -14.48 4.37
N LEU A 53 17.14 -14.08 3.27
CA LEU A 53 17.40 -14.66 1.95
C LEU A 53 18.82 -14.43 1.45
N ARG A 54 19.39 -13.24 1.71
CA ARG A 54 20.80 -12.94 1.43
C ARG A 54 21.72 -13.91 2.18
N ASP A 55 21.54 -14.04 3.49
CA ASP A 55 22.43 -14.85 4.33
C ASP A 55 22.31 -16.35 4.00
N GLU A 56 21.10 -16.81 3.68
CA GLU A 56 20.85 -18.16 3.18
C GLU A 56 21.52 -18.42 1.82
N ALA A 57 21.42 -17.48 0.89
CA ALA A 57 22.03 -17.59 -0.43
C ALA A 57 23.56 -17.64 -0.34
N VAL A 58 24.16 -16.85 0.56
CA VAL A 58 25.60 -16.90 0.85
C VAL A 58 25.98 -18.28 1.42
N ARG A 59 25.24 -18.79 2.40
CA ARG A 59 25.50 -20.11 3.01
C ARG A 59 25.46 -21.25 1.99
N LYS A 60 24.52 -21.17 1.04
CA LYS A 60 24.36 -22.15 -0.06
C LYS A 60 25.30 -21.91 -1.25
N GLY A 61 26.19 -20.92 -1.18
CA GLY A 61 27.13 -20.59 -2.26
C GLY A 61 26.48 -19.98 -3.52
N GLN A 62 25.22 -19.53 -3.43
CA GLN A 62 24.44 -18.96 -4.54
C GLN A 62 24.80 -17.49 -4.76
N LYS A 63 26.00 -17.24 -5.31
CA LYS A 63 26.60 -15.90 -5.47
C LYS A 63 25.70 -14.88 -6.18
N LEU A 64 24.99 -15.29 -7.24
CA LEU A 64 24.10 -14.39 -7.98
C LEU A 64 22.90 -13.93 -7.14
N LYS A 65 22.26 -14.85 -6.41
CA LYS A 65 21.12 -14.50 -5.54
C LYS A 65 21.56 -13.63 -4.37
N ALA A 66 22.70 -13.96 -3.76
CA ALA A 66 23.29 -13.15 -2.71
C ALA A 66 23.56 -11.71 -3.19
N LEU A 67 24.07 -11.54 -4.42
CA LEU A 67 24.31 -10.22 -5.01
C LEU A 67 23.03 -9.40 -5.18
N ILE A 68 21.93 -10.04 -5.59
CA ILE A 68 20.62 -9.38 -5.78
C ILE A 68 19.99 -8.99 -4.44
N TYR A 69 20.02 -9.88 -3.43
CA TYR A 69 19.40 -9.61 -2.13
C TYR A 69 20.20 -8.62 -1.25
N THR A 70 21.51 -8.49 -1.49
CA THR A 70 22.38 -7.58 -0.73
C THR A 70 21.89 -6.13 -0.70
N PRO A 71 21.62 -5.47 -1.85
CA PRO A 71 21.09 -4.10 -1.85
C PRO A 71 19.67 -4.04 -1.28
N MET A 72 18.83 -5.06 -1.51
CA MET A 72 17.45 -5.10 -0.99
C MET A 72 17.39 -5.20 0.53
N ALA A 73 18.38 -5.82 1.16
CA ALA A 73 18.49 -5.92 2.60
C ALA A 73 18.97 -4.63 3.28
N LEU A 74 19.33 -3.57 2.54
CA LEU A 74 19.74 -2.25 3.07
C LEU A 74 20.74 -2.33 4.25
N ALA A 75 21.75 -3.19 4.12
CA ALA A 75 22.76 -3.45 5.16
C ALA A 75 22.16 -3.87 6.54
N TRP A 76 21.00 -4.52 6.54
CA TRP A 76 20.40 -5.11 7.73
C TRP A 76 21.28 -6.22 8.29
N ARG A 77 21.58 -6.13 9.59
CA ARG A 77 22.42 -7.06 10.37
C ARG A 77 21.69 -7.63 11.58
N GLY A 78 20.48 -7.15 11.88
CA GLY A 78 19.69 -7.59 13.04
C GLY A 78 20.23 -7.13 14.40
N THR A 79 20.93 -6.00 14.46
CA THR A 79 21.42 -5.46 15.74
C THR A 79 20.26 -4.95 16.61
N ASN A 80 20.45 -4.87 17.93
CA ASN A 80 19.43 -4.35 18.86
C ASN A 80 18.94 -2.94 18.48
N HIS A 81 19.85 -2.05 18.06
CA HIS A 81 19.49 -0.72 17.59
C HIS A 81 18.62 -0.77 16.32
N GLN A 82 18.96 -1.61 15.34
CA GLN A 82 18.18 -1.76 14.12
C GLN A 82 16.75 -2.26 14.43
N TRP A 83 16.62 -3.26 15.29
CA TRP A 83 15.31 -3.76 15.72
C TRP A 83 14.47 -2.72 16.46
N LEU A 84 15.08 -1.96 17.38
CA LEU A 84 14.37 -0.90 18.10
C LEU A 84 13.78 0.14 17.16
N HIS A 85 14.56 0.60 16.17
CA HIS A 85 14.09 1.58 15.18
C HIS A 85 13.09 0.98 14.20
N TYR A 86 13.31 -0.26 13.75
CA TYR A 86 12.39 -0.96 12.86
C TYR A 86 11.01 -1.13 13.49
N MET A 87 10.93 -1.65 14.72
CA MET A 87 9.65 -1.86 15.40
C MET A 87 8.88 -0.56 15.59
N ARG A 88 9.57 0.52 16.00
CA ARG A 88 8.95 1.85 16.14
C ARG A 88 8.48 2.40 14.80
N GLY A 89 9.32 2.32 13.77
CA GLY A 89 8.99 2.77 12.42
C GLY A 89 7.80 2.01 11.85
N TYR A 90 7.80 0.68 11.98
CA TYR A 90 6.71 -0.18 11.53
C TYR A 90 5.38 0.17 12.21
N LEU A 91 5.39 0.36 13.54
CA LEU A 91 4.20 0.79 14.28
C LEU A 91 3.68 2.15 13.83
N ILE A 92 4.57 3.12 13.58
CA ILE A 92 4.19 4.44 13.07
C ILE A 92 3.57 4.34 11.68
N PHE A 93 4.18 3.57 10.77
CA PHE A 93 3.61 3.33 9.45
C PHE A 93 2.25 2.65 9.53
N ALA A 94 2.07 1.64 10.38
CA ALA A 94 0.78 0.99 10.59
C ALA A 94 -0.28 1.97 11.12
N ALA A 95 0.10 2.83 12.07
CA ALA A 95 -0.77 3.85 12.64
C ALA A 95 -1.19 4.93 11.63
N ILE A 96 -0.32 5.28 10.66
CA ILE A 96 -0.62 6.25 9.59
C ILE A 96 -1.38 5.59 8.43
N ALA A 97 -1.01 4.35 8.06
CA ALA A 97 -1.63 3.62 6.96
C ALA A 97 -3.10 3.28 7.24
N THR A 98 -3.43 3.00 8.50
CA THR A 98 -4.82 2.69 8.90
C THR A 98 -5.80 3.81 8.52
N PRO A 99 -5.69 5.06 9.02
CA PRO A 99 -6.59 6.14 8.63
C PRO A 99 -6.49 6.48 7.13
N LEU A 100 -5.32 6.30 6.50
CA LEU A 100 -5.16 6.49 5.06
C LEU A 100 -6.03 5.53 4.24
N VAL A 101 -6.11 4.24 4.61
CA VAL A 101 -6.98 3.26 3.91
C VAL A 101 -8.44 3.69 3.98
N PHE A 102 -8.90 4.09 5.18
CA PHE A 102 -10.26 4.60 5.39
C PHE A 102 -10.53 5.87 4.57
N SER A 103 -9.57 6.80 4.54
CA SER A 103 -9.75 8.05 3.81
C SER A 103 -9.77 7.85 2.29
N VAL A 104 -8.91 6.98 1.74
CA VAL A 104 -8.84 6.71 0.29
C VAL A 104 -10.17 6.19 -0.22
N HIS A 105 -10.74 5.18 0.44
CA HIS A 105 -12.01 4.59 0.02
C HIS A 105 -13.19 5.54 0.24
N SER A 106 -13.12 6.40 1.25
CA SER A 106 -14.09 7.47 1.45
C SER A 106 -14.02 8.51 0.33
N ILE A 107 -12.81 8.92 -0.08
CA ILE A 107 -12.59 9.89 -1.17
C ILE A 107 -13.12 9.34 -2.50
N VAL A 108 -12.80 8.09 -2.84
CA VAL A 108 -13.36 7.42 -4.03
C VAL A 108 -14.89 7.36 -3.98
N SER A 109 -15.47 7.13 -2.80
CA SER A 109 -16.94 7.16 -2.65
C SER A 109 -17.54 8.55 -2.90
N TRP A 110 -16.79 9.62 -2.59
CA TRP A 110 -17.25 11.00 -2.73
C TRP A 110 -17.30 11.47 -4.18
N ASP A 111 -16.61 10.81 -5.11
CA ASP A 111 -16.82 11.01 -6.55
C ASP A 111 -18.28 10.77 -6.96
N PHE A 112 -18.95 9.85 -6.25
CA PHE A 112 -20.37 9.58 -6.43
C PHE A 112 -21.21 10.42 -5.47
N ALA A 113 -20.89 10.39 -4.17
CA ALA A 113 -21.73 10.95 -3.12
C ALA A 113 -21.94 12.47 -3.21
N MET A 114 -20.96 13.19 -3.77
CA MET A 114 -21.05 14.64 -3.95
C MET A 114 -21.79 15.05 -5.23
N SER A 115 -22.15 14.10 -6.09
CA SER A 115 -22.99 14.34 -7.26
C SER A 115 -24.42 14.69 -6.85
N SER A 116 -25.14 15.42 -7.71
CA SER A 116 -26.58 15.66 -7.59
C SER A 116 -27.44 14.53 -8.20
N VAL A 117 -26.80 13.48 -8.73
CA VAL A 117 -27.49 12.33 -9.34
C VAL A 117 -28.30 11.59 -8.28
N PRO A 118 -29.62 11.39 -8.50
CA PRO A 118 -30.47 10.62 -7.60
C PRO A 118 -29.91 9.21 -7.37
N GLY A 119 -29.88 8.77 -6.11
CA GLY A 119 -29.30 7.50 -5.70
C GLY A 119 -27.79 7.53 -5.45
N TRP A 120 -27.06 8.52 -5.98
CA TRP A 120 -25.66 8.74 -5.63
C TRP A 120 -25.51 9.75 -4.50
N HIS A 121 -26.35 10.80 -4.47
CA HIS A 121 -26.31 11.80 -3.41
C HIS A 121 -26.77 11.24 -2.04
N THR A 122 -25.84 10.68 -1.27
CA THR A 122 -26.12 10.11 0.06
C THR A 122 -24.88 10.14 0.96
N THR A 123 -25.12 10.30 2.26
CA THR A 123 -24.05 10.44 3.26
C THR A 123 -23.46 9.10 3.72
N ILE A 124 -24.15 7.99 3.46
CA ILE A 124 -23.73 6.65 3.92
C ILE A 124 -22.64 6.02 3.05
N PHE A 125 -22.35 6.57 1.86
CA PHE A 125 -21.45 5.95 0.90
C PHE A 125 -20.02 5.77 1.40
N ALA A 126 -19.46 6.73 2.13
CA ALA A 126 -18.08 6.62 2.65
C ALA A 126 -17.87 5.37 3.52
N PRO A 127 -18.60 5.17 4.63
CA PRO A 127 -18.44 3.94 5.42
C PRO A 127 -18.90 2.68 4.67
N TYR A 128 -19.89 2.79 3.77
CA TYR A 128 -20.36 1.65 2.97
C TYR A 128 -19.31 1.14 1.98
N PHE A 129 -18.64 2.04 1.26
CA PHE A 129 -17.55 1.70 0.33
C PHE A 129 -16.35 1.11 1.04
N VAL A 130 -15.99 1.65 2.22
CA VAL A 130 -14.94 1.07 3.07
C VAL A 130 -15.28 -0.38 3.45
N ALA A 131 -16.51 -0.63 3.93
CA ALA A 131 -16.93 -1.98 4.28
C ALA A 131 -16.91 -2.93 3.06
N GLY A 132 -17.38 -2.44 1.91
CA GLY A 132 -17.33 -3.17 0.64
C GLY A 132 -15.91 -3.50 0.20
N ALA A 133 -14.95 -2.61 0.43
CA ALA A 133 -13.54 -2.85 0.12
C ALA A 133 -12.87 -3.86 1.04
N ILE A 134 -13.20 -3.85 2.33
CA ILE A 134 -12.75 -4.90 3.26
C ILE A 134 -13.33 -6.26 2.82
N PHE A 135 -14.61 -6.30 2.51
CA PHE A 135 -15.30 -7.52 2.07
C PHE A 135 -14.69 -8.08 0.78
N SER A 136 -14.55 -7.26 -0.27
CA SER A 136 -14.01 -7.69 -1.56
C SER A 136 -12.51 -8.03 -1.47
N GLY A 137 -11.75 -7.24 -0.70
CA GLY A 137 -10.32 -7.45 -0.48
C GLY A 137 -10.04 -8.78 0.22
N LEU A 138 -10.74 -9.07 1.33
CA LEU A 138 -10.60 -10.34 2.04
C LEU A 138 -11.05 -11.52 1.16
N SER A 139 -12.11 -11.35 0.37
CA SER A 139 -12.56 -12.38 -0.58
C SER A 139 -11.48 -12.70 -1.63
N MET A 140 -10.81 -11.67 -2.15
CA MET A 140 -9.69 -11.84 -3.09
C MET A 140 -8.48 -12.51 -2.43
N VAL A 141 -8.14 -12.10 -1.20
CA VAL A 141 -7.06 -12.73 -0.42
C VAL A 141 -7.33 -14.21 -0.23
N MET A 142 -8.55 -14.61 0.15
CA MET A 142 -8.92 -16.03 0.29
C MET A 142 -8.83 -16.79 -1.03
N THR A 143 -9.31 -16.18 -2.12
CA THR A 143 -9.25 -16.78 -3.47
C THR A 143 -7.81 -17.09 -3.89
N VAL A 144 -6.84 -16.28 -3.46
CA VAL A 144 -5.41 -16.49 -3.75
C VAL A 144 -4.74 -17.42 -2.72
N LEU A 145 -5.02 -17.28 -1.43
CA LEU A 145 -4.37 -18.06 -0.37
C LEU A 145 -4.79 -19.53 -0.37
N ILE A 146 -6.05 -19.87 -0.69
CA ILE A 146 -6.54 -21.26 -0.71
C ILE A 146 -5.76 -22.14 -1.71
N PRO A 147 -5.56 -21.75 -2.99
CA PRO A 147 -4.75 -22.54 -3.91
C PRO A 147 -3.26 -22.51 -3.53
N ILE A 148 -2.71 -21.35 -3.10
CA ILE A 148 -1.30 -21.25 -2.67
C ILE A 148 -1.01 -22.23 -1.53
N ARG A 149 -1.92 -22.30 -0.55
CA ARG A 149 -1.80 -23.23 0.59
C ARG A 149 -1.56 -24.66 0.12
N THR A 150 -2.34 -25.13 -0.85
CA THR A 150 -2.28 -26.52 -1.33
C THR A 150 -1.11 -26.76 -2.29
N VAL A 151 -0.83 -25.81 -3.18
CA VAL A 151 0.23 -25.95 -4.20
C VAL A 151 1.62 -25.91 -3.58
N PHE A 152 1.83 -25.08 -2.55
CA PHE A 152 3.12 -24.90 -1.90
C PHE A 152 3.27 -25.68 -0.59
N GLY A 153 2.27 -26.47 -0.20
CA GLY A 153 2.32 -27.28 1.03
C GLY A 153 2.45 -26.43 2.31
N LEU A 154 1.66 -25.36 2.41
CA LEU A 154 1.72 -24.39 3.52
C LEU A 154 0.63 -24.64 4.59
N GLU A 155 0.13 -25.87 4.71
CA GLU A 155 -0.97 -26.22 5.62
C GLU A 155 -0.66 -25.97 7.10
N ASP A 156 0.62 -26.02 7.46
CA ASP A 156 1.09 -25.76 8.83
C ASP A 156 1.08 -24.27 9.19
N TYR A 157 1.14 -23.38 8.19
CA TYR A 157 1.16 -21.92 8.37
C TYR A 157 -0.20 -21.28 8.12
N ILE A 158 -0.95 -21.78 7.14
CA ILE A 158 -2.28 -21.27 6.78
C ILE A 158 -3.32 -22.28 7.26
N THR A 159 -3.85 -22.02 8.46
CA THR A 159 -4.86 -22.87 9.11
C THR A 159 -6.25 -22.65 8.52
N LYS A 160 -7.15 -23.61 8.79
CA LYS A 160 -8.53 -23.61 8.26
C LYS A 160 -9.39 -22.52 8.87
#